data_AF-A0A9X2LT10-F1
#
_entry.id   AF-A0A9X2LT10-F1
#
_cell.length_a   1.000
_cell.length_b   1.000
_cell.length_c   1.000
_cell.angle_alpha   90.00
_cell.angle_beta   90.00
_cell.angle_gamma   90.00
#
_symmetry.space_group_name_H-M   'P 1'
#
loop_
_entity.id
_entity.type
_entity.pdbx_description
1 polymer ?
#
loop_
_entity_poly.entity_id
_entity_poly.type
_entity_poly.pdbx_seq_one_letter_code
_entity_poly.pdbx_strand_id
1 'polypeptide(L)'
;MPQVAITLAEGRTPTQIRDLLHEVHAAVLRTTNTRPEHIRVVVHEVPRSHWATGDVTLTEMDTAGTGPSGATTDGSGRDTSRHPTGPQAKEQS
;
A
#
# COMPACT_ATOMS: atom_id res chain seq x y z
N MET A 1 -20.42 27.29 10.33
CA MET A 1 -20.68 25.89 10.73
C MET A 1 -20.17 24.97 9.63
N PRO A 2 -18.86 24.70 9.52
CA PRO A 2 -18.32 23.84 8.46
C PRO A 2 -18.70 22.37 8.64
N GLN A 3 -19.00 21.70 7.53
CA GLN A 3 -19.22 20.26 7.44
C GLN A 3 -18.29 19.69 6.37
N VAL A 4 -17.53 18.66 6.72
CA VAL A 4 -16.70 17.90 5.79
C VAL A 4 -17.18 16.45 5.78
N ALA A 5 -17.52 15.93 4.61
CA ALA A 5 -17.83 14.53 4.40
C ALA A 5 -16.72 13.90 3.57
N ILE A 6 -16.19 12.79 4.05
CA ILE A 6 -15.14 12.02 3.38
C ILE A 6 -15.73 10.65 3.09
N THR A 7 -15.76 10.27 1.82
CA THR A 7 -16.15 8.92 1.41
C THR A 7 -14.90 8.21 0.91
N LEU A 8 -14.62 7.04 1.46
CA LEU A 8 -13.45 6.24 1.10
C LEU A 8 -13.77 4.75 1.13
N ALA A 9 -12.98 3.96 0.43
CA ALA A 9 -13.15 2.51 0.44
C ALA A 9 -12.73 1.90 1.78
N GLU A 10 -13.46 0.90 2.26
CA GLU A 10 -13.10 0.14 3.46
C GLU A 10 -11.68 -0.45 3.39
N GLY A 11 -11.09 -0.68 4.56
CA GLY A 11 -9.76 -1.30 4.72
C GLY A 11 -8.71 -0.42 5.38
N ARG A 12 -9.08 0.77 5.87
CA ARG A 12 -8.20 1.58 6.73
C ARG A 12 -8.25 1.09 8.17
N THR A 13 -7.15 1.24 8.89
CA THR A 13 -7.15 0.92 10.32
C THR A 13 -7.90 2.00 11.11
N PRO A 14 -8.46 1.68 12.29
CA PRO A 14 -9.11 2.68 13.13
C PRO A 14 -8.21 3.88 13.47
N THR A 15 -6.90 3.65 13.67
CA THR A 15 -5.91 4.71 13.90
C THR A 15 -5.77 5.62 12.68
N GLN A 16 -5.70 5.07 11.46
CA GLN A 16 -5.63 5.89 10.24
C GLN A 16 -6.87 6.76 10.06
N ILE A 17 -8.06 6.22 10.33
CA ILE A 17 -9.30 7.01 10.29
C ILE A 17 -9.30 8.10 11.36
N ARG A 18 -8.81 7.80 12.56
CA ARG A 18 -8.70 8.80 13.63
C ARG A 18 -7.75 9.94 13.25
N ASP A 19 -6.59 9.62 12.71
CA ASP A 19 -5.59 10.60 12.28
C ASP A 19 -6.14 11.48 11.14
N LEU A 20 -6.82 10.87 10.15
CA LEU A 20 -7.49 11.59 9.07
C LEU A 20 -8.51 12.61 9.60
N LEU A 21 -9.38 12.18 10.51
CA LEU A 21 -10.37 13.06 11.14
C LEU A 21 -9.70 14.22 11.91
N HIS A 22 -8.57 13.96 12.58
CA HIS A 22 -7.80 14.98 13.31
C HIS A 22 -7.20 16.02 12.37
N GLU A 23 -6.51 15.58 11.32
CA GLU A 23 -5.83 16.47 10.38
C GLU A 23 -6.82 17.32 9.58
N VAL A 24 -7.93 16.74 9.13
CA VAL A 24 -8.98 17.49 8.41
C VAL A 24 -9.63 18.53 9.33
N HIS A 25 -9.95 18.18 10.58
CA HIS A 25 -10.46 19.15 11.55
C HIS A 25 -9.48 20.33 11.74
N ALA A 26 -8.19 20.02 11.95
CA ALA A 26 -7.17 21.04 12.18
C ALA A 26 -6.98 21.95 10.95
N ALA A 27 -7.05 21.39 9.74
CA ALA A 27 -7.01 22.16 8.50
C ALA A 27 -8.19 23.16 8.39
N VAL A 28 -9.41 22.71 8.69
CA VAL A 28 -10.60 23.59 8.69
C VAL A 28 -10.46 24.69 9.75
N LEU A 29 -10.06 24.33 10.98
CA LEU A 29 -9.92 25.28 12.08
C LEU A 29 -8.97 26.43 11.72
N ARG A 30 -7.80 26.10 11.15
CA ARG A 30 -6.78 27.09 10.77
C ARG A 30 -7.17 27.98 9.59
N THR A 31 -8.06 27.51 8.71
CA THR A 31 -8.34 28.18 7.42
C THR A 31 -9.64 28.99 7.43
N THR A 32 -10.62 28.63 8.28
CA THR A 32 -11.95 29.24 8.20
C THR A 32 -12.29 30.17 9.37
N ASN A 33 -11.36 30.44 10.29
CA ASN A 33 -11.56 31.29 11.48
C ASN A 33 -12.86 30.95 12.25
N THR A 34 -13.17 29.66 12.38
CA THR A 34 -14.35 29.15 13.10
C THR A 34 -13.97 28.65 14.49
N ARG A 35 -14.97 28.47 15.35
CA ARG A 35 -14.80 27.76 16.62
C ARG A 35 -14.73 26.24 16.39
N PRO A 36 -13.91 25.48 17.14
CA PRO A 36 -13.71 24.04 16.93
C PRO A 36 -14.99 23.22 17.08
N GLU A 37 -15.85 23.56 18.04
CA GLU A 37 -17.16 22.92 18.28
C GLU A 37 -18.16 23.07 17.13
N HIS A 38 -17.89 23.97 16.18
CA HIS A 38 -18.74 24.15 14.99
C HIS A 38 -18.27 23.32 13.79
N ILE A 39 -17.13 22.63 13.90
CA ILE A 39 -16.53 21.83 12.83
C ILE A 39 -17.01 20.39 12.96
N ARG A 40 -17.55 19.86 11.88
CA ARG A 40 -17.97 18.46 11.80
C ARG A 40 -17.21 17.78 10.67
N VAL A 41 -16.65 16.61 10.96
CA VAL A 41 -15.98 15.76 9.98
C VAL A 41 -16.60 14.37 10.09
N VAL A 42 -17.07 13.84 8.97
CA VAL A 42 -17.73 12.52 8.90
C VAL A 42 -16.99 11.68 7.87
N VAL A 43 -16.70 10.44 8.23
CA VAL A 43 -16.14 9.44 7.34
C VAL A 43 -17.21 8.40 7.01
N HIS A 44 -17.40 8.14 5.73
CA HIS A 44 -18.24 7.08 5.19
C HIS A 44 -17.33 6.05 4.51
N GLU A 45 -17.18 4.90 5.16
CA GLU A 45 -16.47 3.76 4.57
C GLU A 45 -17.42 2.99 3.66
N VAL A 46 -16.96 2.71 2.45
CA VAL A 46 -17.74 2.01 1.42
C VAL A 46 -17.06 0.68 1.12
N PRO A 47 -17.80 -0.45 1.17
CA PRO A 47 -17.25 -1.72 0.72
C PRO A 47 -16.64 -1.61 -0.67
N ARG A 48 -15.48 -2.23 -0.88
CA ARG A 48 -14.74 -2.13 -2.15
C ARG A 48 -15.56 -2.61 -3.37
N SER A 49 -16.51 -3.53 -3.15
CA SER A 49 -17.46 -4.02 -4.16
C SER A 49 -18.54 -3.01 -4.55
N HIS A 50 -18.73 -1.95 -3.77
CA HIS A 50 -19.75 -0.91 -4.01
C HIS A 50 -19.15 0.39 -4.54
N TRP A 51 -17.82 0.44 -4.73
CA TRP A 51 -17.12 1.58 -5.30
C TRP A 51 -16.57 1.20 -6.67
N ALA A 52 -17.13 1.80 -7.73
CA ALA A 52 -16.69 1.56 -9.10
C ALA A 52 -16.10 2.81 -9.75
N THR A 53 -15.16 2.62 -10.66
CA THR A 53 -14.62 3.65 -11.55
C THR A 53 -14.55 3.07 -12.95
N GLY A 54 -15.24 3.70 -13.91
CA GLY A 54 -15.32 3.19 -15.28
C GLY A 54 -15.95 1.80 -15.37
N ASP A 55 -17.03 1.56 -14.62
CA ASP A 55 -17.75 0.27 -14.54
C ASP A 55 -16.95 -0.91 -13.97
N VAL A 56 -15.81 -0.63 -13.33
CA VAL A 56 -15.01 -1.64 -12.64
C VAL A 56 -14.94 -1.29 -11.15
N THR A 57 -15.36 -2.22 -10.29
CA THR A 57 -15.27 -2.07 -8.83
C THR A 57 -13.83 -2.12 -8.34
N LEU A 58 -13.56 -1.55 -7.17
CA LEU A 58 -12.24 -1.66 -6.56
C LEU A 58 -11.85 -3.13 -6.29
N THR A 59 -12.82 -3.98 -5.95
CA THR A 59 -12.60 -5.42 -5.81
C THR A 59 -12.15 -6.09 -7.12
N GLU A 60 -12.77 -5.75 -8.25
CA GLU A 60 -12.37 -6.25 -9.57
C GLU A 60 -10.99 -5.73 -9.99
N MET A 61 -10.67 -4.47 -9.70
CA MET A 61 -9.33 -3.90 -9.94
C MET A 61 -8.23 -4.63 -9.16
N ASP A 62 -8.46 -4.93 -7.87
CA ASP A 62 -7.49 -5.66 -7.04
C ASP A 62 -7.22 -7.07 -7.59
N THR A 63 -8.26 -7.71 -8.12
CA THR A 63 -8.18 -9.04 -8.73
C THR A 63 -7.41 -9.01 -10.06
N ALA A 64 -7.65 -7.99 -10.90
CA ALA A 64 -6.97 -7.81 -12.18
C ALA A 64 -5.47 -7.52 -12.04
N GLY A 65 -5.06 -6.80 -10.97
CA GLY A 65 -3.65 -6.52 -10.66
C GLY A 65 -2.87 -7.72 -10.13
N THR A 66 -3.54 -8.83 -9.78
CA THR A 66 -2.94 -10.03 -9.18
C THR A 66 -2.76 -11.17 -10.22
N GLY A 67 -2.57 -10.82 -11.50
CA GLY A 67 -2.13 -11.80 -12.52
C GLY A 67 -0.76 -12.40 -12.16
N PRO A 68 -0.42 -13.64 -12.61
CA PRO A 68 0.75 -14.38 -12.14
C PRO A 68 2.06 -13.76 -12.67
N SER A 69 2.50 -12.66 -12.07
CA SER A 69 3.85 -12.13 -12.22
C SER A 69 4.81 -13.00 -11.40
N GLY A 70 5.10 -14.20 -11.90
CA GLY A 70 6.01 -15.15 -11.24
C GLY A 70 6.28 -16.45 -11.99
N ALA A 71 5.97 -16.55 -13.28
CA ALA A 71 6.23 -17.77 -14.06
C ALA A 71 7.07 -17.49 -15.30
N THR A 72 8.33 -17.08 -15.12
CA THR A 72 9.45 -17.24 -16.07
C THR A 72 10.73 -16.82 -15.32
N THR A 73 11.80 -17.61 -15.20
CA THR A 73 12.51 -18.27 -16.29
C THR A 73 13.40 -19.39 -15.74
N ASP A 74 13.23 -20.56 -16.33
CA ASP A 74 14.14 -21.69 -16.36
C ASP A 74 15.50 -21.28 -16.96
N GLY A 75 16.63 -21.70 -16.38
CA GLY A 75 17.94 -21.24 -16.85
C GLY A 75 19.16 -21.66 -16.04
N SER A 76 19.56 -22.93 -16.19
CA SER A 76 20.95 -23.36 -16.40
C SER A 76 22.01 -23.10 -15.31
N GLY A 77 22.50 -24.22 -14.74
CA GLY A 77 23.93 -24.53 -14.80
C GLY A 77 24.75 -24.43 -13.50
N ARG A 78 25.11 -25.59 -12.95
CA ARG A 78 26.52 -26.04 -12.97
C ARG A 78 26.65 -27.47 -12.45
N ASP A 79 26.92 -28.35 -13.40
CA ASP A 79 27.65 -29.60 -13.23
C ASP A 79 29.00 -29.32 -12.53
N THR A 80 29.16 -29.78 -11.29
CA THR A 80 30.44 -29.75 -10.57
C THR A 80 30.82 -31.17 -10.18
N SER A 81 31.24 -31.98 -11.15
CA SER A 81 31.97 -33.21 -10.86
C SER A 81 32.95 -33.53 -11.98
N ARG A 82 34.16 -32.98 -11.87
CA ARG A 82 35.43 -33.60 -12.33
C ARG A 82 36.63 -32.85 -11.72
N HIS A 83 37.31 -33.56 -10.83
CA HIS A 83 38.64 -33.34 -10.24
C HIS A 83 39.75 -33.76 -11.26
N PRO A 84 41.08 -33.71 -11.03
CA PRO A 84 41.98 -32.94 -10.12
C PRO A 84 43.10 -32.17 -10.90
N THR A 85 44.04 -31.48 -10.21
CA THR A 85 45.53 -31.68 -10.26
C THR A 85 46.23 -30.54 -9.48
N GLY A 86 47.18 -30.87 -8.58
CA GLY A 86 48.10 -29.91 -7.90
C GLY A 86 49.25 -29.42 -8.83
N PRO A 87 50.39 -28.85 -8.35
CA PRO A 87 50.94 -28.80 -6.99
C PRO A 87 51.53 -27.45 -6.51
N GLN A 88 51.84 -27.41 -5.19
CA GLN A 88 52.87 -26.68 -4.39
C GLN A 88 53.65 -25.45 -4.92
N ALA A 89 53.73 -24.41 -4.07
CA ALA A 89 54.88 -23.51 -3.73
C ALA A 89 54.30 -22.25 -3.03
N LYS A 90 54.87 -21.56 -2.02
CA LYS A 90 56.16 -21.47 -1.34
C LYS A 90 55.90 -20.62 -0.06
N GLU A 91 56.38 -21.03 1.11
CA GLU A 91 57.60 -20.47 1.76
C GLU A 91 57.28 -19.31 2.72
N GLN A 92 57.20 -19.66 4.01
CA GLN A 92 57.23 -18.73 5.14
C GLN A 92 58.71 -18.51 5.49
N SER A 93 59.15 -17.27 5.51
CA SER A 93 60.05 -16.74 6.55
C SER A 93 60.05 -15.21 6.53
#